data_AF-A0A0D6PZV6-F1
#
_entry.id   AF-A0A0D6PZV6-F1
#
_cell.length_a   1.000
_cell.length_b   1.000
_cell.length_c   1.000
_cell.angle_alpha   90.00
_cell.angle_beta   90.00
_cell.angle_gamma   90.00
#
_symmetry.space_group_name_H-M   'P 1'
#
loop_
_entity.id
_entity.type
_entity.pdbx_description
1 polymer ?
#
loop_
_entity_poly.entity_id
_entity_poly.type
_entity_poly.pdbx_seq_one_letter_code
_entity_poly.pdbx_strand_id
1 'polypeptide(L)'
;MGKTDITPRQSKKSAASRKTVQLGLFPLSVQLRRIQPRLNEWRYYGLSVQPDLFGGAALVRNWGRIGTAGSQRVDLYPDEGAAMNALTAMIRYRLKRGYILARP
;
A
#
# COMPACT_ATOMS: atom_id res chain seq x y z
N MET A 1 39.28 -42.81 -11.46
CA MET A 1 39.57 -41.64 -10.60
C MET A 1 38.57 -40.55 -10.96
N GLY A 2 37.54 -40.38 -10.14
CA GLY A 2 36.32 -39.62 -10.46
C GLY A 2 36.53 -38.11 -10.44
N LYS A 3 35.95 -37.44 -11.45
CA LYS A 3 35.77 -35.99 -11.49
C LYS A 3 34.70 -35.62 -10.45
N THR A 4 34.97 -34.65 -9.58
CA THR A 4 33.94 -34.05 -8.71
C THR A 4 33.62 -32.65 -9.19
N ASP A 5 32.44 -32.54 -9.79
CA ASP A 5 31.77 -31.32 -10.20
C ASP A 5 31.39 -30.46 -8.99
N ILE A 6 31.79 -29.19 -9.01
CA ILE A 6 31.34 -28.19 -8.04
C ILE A 6 29.98 -27.68 -8.51
N THR A 7 28.90 -28.29 -8.02
CA THR A 7 27.51 -27.86 -8.27
C THR A 7 27.19 -26.58 -7.48
N PRO A 8 26.46 -25.60 -8.04
CA PRO A 8 26.12 -24.38 -7.32
C PRO A 8 25.10 -24.65 -6.21
N ARG A 9 25.38 -24.11 -5.02
CA ARG A 9 24.53 -24.17 -3.83
C ARG A 9 23.22 -23.41 -4.08
N GLN A 10 22.12 -24.15 -4.18
CA GLN A 10 20.78 -23.62 -4.34
C GLN A 10 20.42 -22.68 -3.18
N SER A 11 20.02 -21.45 -3.55
CA SER A 11 19.36 -20.49 -2.66
C SER A 11 18.07 -21.11 -2.11
N LYS A 12 17.94 -21.11 -0.77
CA LYS A 12 16.73 -21.55 -0.07
C LYS A 12 15.57 -20.63 -0.46
N LYS A 13 14.72 -21.14 -1.36
CA LYS A 13 13.35 -20.66 -1.54
C LYS A 13 12.52 -20.97 -0.28
N SER A 14 11.52 -20.12 -0.06
CA SER A 14 10.34 -20.31 0.80
C SER A 14 10.40 -19.68 2.20
N ALA A 15 9.75 -18.52 2.31
CA ALA A 15 8.76 -18.32 3.35
C ALA A 15 7.50 -17.74 2.67
N ALA A 16 6.66 -18.68 2.23
CA ALA A 16 5.22 -18.59 2.06
C ALA A 16 4.60 -17.20 1.91
N SER A 17 3.98 -17.00 0.75
CA SER A 17 2.77 -16.21 0.57
C SER A 17 1.82 -16.41 1.76
N ARG A 18 1.90 -15.55 2.78
CA ARG A 18 0.75 -15.29 3.63
C ARG A 18 -0.17 -14.44 2.79
N LYS A 19 -1.03 -15.11 2.01
CA LYS A 19 -2.36 -14.57 1.75
C LYS A 19 -2.97 -14.36 3.13
N THR A 20 -2.80 -13.17 3.69
CA THR A 20 -3.64 -12.71 4.78
C THR A 20 -5.05 -12.87 4.26
N VAL A 21 -5.80 -13.77 4.89
CA VAL A 21 -7.23 -13.93 4.71
C VAL A 21 -7.83 -12.63 5.20
N GLN A 22 -7.84 -11.65 4.30
CA GLN A 22 -8.38 -10.34 4.52
C GLN A 22 -9.88 -10.56 4.66
N LEU A 23 -10.39 -10.56 5.89
CA LEU A 23 -11.83 -10.53 6.13
C LEU A 23 -12.36 -9.36 5.30
N GLY A 24 -13.14 -9.67 4.27
CA GLY A 24 -13.53 -8.74 3.19
C GLY A 24 -14.44 -7.58 3.61
N LEU A 25 -14.46 -7.23 4.90
CA LEU A 25 -15.26 -6.16 5.46
C LEU A 25 -14.50 -4.82 5.55
N PHE A 26 -13.16 -4.85 5.62
CA PHE A 26 -12.34 -3.64 5.75
C PHE A 26 -11.26 -3.56 4.66
N PRO A 27 -11.31 -2.53 3.80
CA PRO A 27 -10.28 -2.36 2.79
C PRO A 27 -8.96 -1.94 3.44
N LEU A 28 -7.94 -2.81 3.35
CA LEU A 28 -6.56 -2.47 3.74
C LEU A 28 -5.92 -1.51 2.74
N SER A 29 -6.54 -1.28 1.58
CA SER A 29 -6.11 -0.32 0.58
C SER A 29 -7.27 0.40 -0.06
N VAL A 30 -7.05 1.65 -0.47
CA VAL A 30 -8.04 2.46 -1.15
C VAL A 30 -7.37 3.37 -2.16
N GLN A 31 -8.04 3.55 -3.30
CA GLN A 31 -7.69 4.55 -4.29
C GLN A 31 -8.73 5.67 -4.28
N LEU A 32 -8.26 6.90 -4.29
CA LEU A 32 -9.07 8.11 -4.31
C LEU A 32 -8.64 8.96 -5.50
N ARG A 33 -9.59 9.68 -6.08
CA ARG A 33 -9.31 10.66 -7.13
C ARG A 33 -10.07 11.95 -6.89
N ARG A 34 -9.50 13.05 -7.38
CA ARG A 34 -10.15 14.35 -7.44
C ARG A 34 -9.91 14.91 -8.84
N ILE A 35 -10.99 15.03 -9.61
CA ILE A 35 -10.97 15.52 -10.99
C ILE A 35 -11.91 16.73 -11.07
N GLN A 36 -11.35 17.90 -11.30
CA GLN A 36 -12.10 19.16 -11.49
C GLN A 36 -11.57 19.83 -12.77
N PRO A 37 -12.16 19.55 -13.95
CA PRO A 37 -11.65 20.03 -15.23
C PRO A 37 -11.54 21.56 -15.32
N ARG A 38 -12.52 22.28 -14.73
CA ARG A 38 -12.54 23.75 -14.68
C ARG A 38 -11.33 24.37 -13.97
N LEU A 39 -10.67 23.60 -13.10
CA LEU A 39 -9.50 24.04 -12.33
C LEU A 39 -8.20 23.35 -12.79
N ASN A 40 -8.23 22.62 -13.91
CA ASN A 40 -7.13 21.75 -14.38
C ASN A 40 -6.61 20.79 -13.28
N GLU A 41 -7.49 20.35 -12.39
CA GLU A 41 -7.13 19.46 -11.30
C GLU A 41 -7.41 18.01 -11.67
N TRP A 42 -6.35 17.22 -11.71
CA TRP A 42 -6.38 15.79 -12.02
C TRP A 42 -5.48 15.07 -11.04
N ARG A 43 -5.97 14.80 -9.82
CA ARG A 43 -5.16 14.24 -8.73
C ARG A 43 -5.61 12.86 -8.33
N TYR A 44 -4.65 12.01 -7.99
CA TYR A 44 -4.89 10.73 -7.32
C TYR A 44 -4.33 10.75 -5.89
N TYR A 45 -4.86 9.86 -5.07
CA TYR A 45 -4.38 9.59 -3.73
C TYR A 45 -4.63 8.12 -3.41
N GLY A 46 -3.59 7.32 -3.25
CA GLY A 46 -3.68 5.95 -2.81
C GLY A 46 -3.18 5.79 -1.38
N LEU A 47 -3.80 4.84 -0.69
CA LEU A 47 -3.51 4.47 0.69
C LEU A 47 -3.47 2.95 0.80
N SER A 48 -2.49 2.40 1.50
CA SER A 48 -2.47 0.97 1.84
C SER A 48 -1.78 0.72 3.17
N VAL A 49 -2.38 -0.11 4.02
CA VAL A 49 -1.72 -0.69 5.19
C VAL A 49 -0.93 -1.92 4.75
N GLN A 50 0.31 -2.02 5.20
CA GLN A 50 1.20 -3.15 4.94
C GLN A 50 1.83 -3.60 6.26
N PRO A 51 1.98 -4.91 6.52
CA PRO A 51 2.75 -5.38 7.67
C PRO A 51 4.23 -5.02 7.50
N ASP A 52 4.91 -4.74 8.61
CA ASP A 52 6.37 -4.60 8.61
C ASP A 52 7.09 -5.90 9.00
N LEU A 53 8.44 -5.88 8.98
CA LEU A 53 9.28 -7.04 9.28
C LEU A 53 9.38 -7.37 10.78
N PHE A 54 8.95 -6.47 11.66
CA PHE A 54 9.17 -6.52 13.11
C PHE A 54 7.86 -6.64 13.91
N GLY A 55 6.74 -6.93 13.24
CA GLY A 55 5.45 -7.15 13.88
C GLY A 55 4.60 -5.88 14.03
N GLY A 56 5.06 -4.74 13.51
CA GLY A 56 4.26 -3.53 13.34
C GLY A 56 3.62 -3.44 11.96
N ALA A 57 3.18 -2.24 11.60
CA ALA A 57 2.54 -1.97 10.32
C ALA A 57 2.90 -0.60 9.77
N ALA A 58 2.77 -0.43 8.47
CA ALA A 58 3.06 0.80 7.75
C ALA A 58 1.83 1.26 6.96
N LEU A 59 1.49 2.55 7.06
CA LEU A 59 0.59 3.22 6.11
C LEU A 59 1.42 3.79 4.97
N VAL A 60 1.30 3.16 3.80
CA VAL A 60 1.87 3.67 2.55
C VAL A 60 0.87 4.61 1.90
N ARG A 61 1.36 5.79 1.50
CA ARG A 61 0.59 6.89 0.92
C ARG A 61 1.25 7.28 -0.38
N ASN A 62 0.52 7.25 -1.49
CA ASN A 62 1.00 7.74 -2.78
C ASN A 62 0.04 8.80 -3.31
N TRP A 63 0.56 9.90 -3.85
CA TRP A 63 -0.28 10.98 -4.37
C TRP A 63 0.41 11.72 -5.48
N GLY A 64 -0.37 12.32 -6.37
CA GLY A 64 0.20 13.06 -7.48
C GLY A 64 -0.86 13.50 -8.47
N ARG A 65 -0.37 14.01 -9.59
CA ARG A 65 -1.22 14.24 -10.76
C ARG A 65 -1.45 12.90 -11.46
N ILE A 66 -2.66 12.67 -11.95
CA ILE A 66 -2.97 11.46 -12.72
C ILE A 66 -2.07 11.42 -13.95
N GLY A 67 -1.46 10.25 -14.22
CA GLY A 67 -0.50 10.06 -15.31
C GLY A 67 0.96 10.37 -14.95
N THR A 68 1.28 10.65 -13.67
CA THR A 68 2.67 10.83 -13.21
C THR A 68 3.02 9.86 -12.09
N ALA A 69 4.32 9.72 -11.79
CA ALA A 69 4.81 8.89 -10.68
C ALA A 69 4.40 9.46 -9.30
N GLY A 70 4.13 10.76 -9.22
CA GLY A 70 3.75 11.46 -8.00
C GLY A 70 4.81 11.39 -6.89
N SER A 71 4.36 11.29 -5.66
CA SER A 71 5.17 11.18 -4.45
C SER A 71 4.63 10.09 -3.56
N GLN A 72 5.53 9.50 -2.76
CA GLN A 72 5.20 8.46 -1.79
C GLN A 72 5.68 8.86 -0.40
N ARG A 73 4.93 8.44 0.61
CA ARG A 73 5.33 8.49 2.02
C ARG A 73 4.91 7.22 2.72
N VAL A 74 5.75 6.79 3.66
CA VAL A 74 5.48 5.66 4.53
C VAL A 74 5.45 6.19 5.96
N ASP A 75 4.36 5.93 6.67
CA ASP A 75 4.19 6.27 8.08
C ASP A 75 4.14 4.93 8.86
N LEU A 76 5.03 4.73 9.84
CA LEU A 76 5.14 3.50 10.63
C LEU A 76 4.25 3.55 11.88
N TYR A 77 3.71 2.39 12.27
CA TYR A 77 2.78 2.20 13.38
C TYR A 77 3.14 0.93 14.16
N PRO A 78 2.84 0.89 15.47
CA PRO A 78 3.19 -0.25 16.32
C PRO A 78 2.42 -1.54 15.97
N ASP A 79 1.25 -1.43 15.34
CA ASP A 79 0.41 -2.55 14.95
C ASP A 79 -0.52 -2.20 13.77
N GLU A 80 -1.14 -3.22 13.18
CA GLU A 80 -2.06 -3.08 12.04
C GLU A 80 -3.30 -2.24 12.40
N GLY A 81 -3.82 -2.35 13.62
CA GLY A 81 -4.99 -1.60 14.07
C GLY A 81 -4.73 -0.09 14.11
N ALA A 82 -3.56 0.32 14.62
CA ALA A 82 -3.11 1.70 14.61
C ALA A 82 -2.96 2.24 13.17
N ALA A 83 -2.40 1.45 12.26
CA ALA A 83 -2.29 1.82 10.84
C ALA A 83 -3.67 1.92 10.17
N MET A 84 -4.61 1.01 10.48
CA MET A 84 -5.99 1.05 9.97
C MET A 84 -6.77 2.27 10.48
N ASN A 85 -6.58 2.66 11.74
CA ASN A 85 -7.15 3.88 12.30
C ASN A 85 -6.65 5.12 11.54
N ALA A 86 -5.34 5.17 11.25
CA ALA A 86 -4.74 6.25 10.46
C ALA A 86 -5.25 6.25 9.01
N LEU A 87 -5.37 5.09 8.36
CA LEU A 87 -5.97 4.94 7.03
C LEU A 87 -7.40 5.50 7.02
N THR A 88 -8.22 5.12 7.99
CA THR A 88 -9.62 5.56 8.10
C THR A 88 -9.72 7.08 8.31
N ALA A 89 -8.87 7.64 9.16
CA ALA A 89 -8.80 9.09 9.39
C ALA A 89 -8.41 9.84 8.10
N MET A 90 -7.43 9.32 7.35
CA MET A 90 -6.98 9.92 6.10
C MET A 90 -8.04 9.85 5.01
N ILE A 91 -8.77 8.73 4.90
CA ILE A 91 -9.92 8.59 3.98
C ILE A 91 -10.93 9.69 4.27
N ARG A 92 -11.42 9.78 5.51
CA ARG A 92 -12.42 10.77 5.92
C ARG A 92 -11.94 12.19 5.62
N TYR A 93 -10.67 12.48 5.91
CA TYR A 93 -10.08 13.78 5.63
C TYR A 93 -10.05 14.12 4.13
N ARG A 94 -9.68 13.16 3.27
CA ARG A 94 -9.62 13.37 1.82
C ARG A 94 -11.00 13.48 1.20
N LEU A 95 -11.97 12.68 1.64
CA LEU A 95 -13.36 12.78 1.21
C LEU A 95 -13.94 14.17 1.51
N LYS A 96 -13.69 14.72 2.71
CA LYS A 96 -14.06 16.11 3.05
C LYS A 96 -13.42 17.17 2.15
N ARG A 97 -12.33 16.84 1.46
CA ARG A 97 -11.63 17.72 0.50
C ARG A 97 -12.03 17.45 -0.96
N GLY A 98 -13.15 16.78 -1.19
CA GLY A 98 -13.68 16.55 -2.54
C GLY A 98 -12.97 15.45 -3.33
N TYR A 99 -12.19 14.60 -2.65
CA TYR A 99 -11.80 13.32 -3.25
C TYR A 99 -12.98 12.36 -3.23
N ILE A 100 -13.05 11.49 -4.22
CA ILE A 100 -14.01 10.40 -4.31
C ILE A 100 -13.28 9.07 -4.38
N LEU A 101 -13.92 8.00 -3.92
CA LEU A 101 -13.41 6.64 -4.11
C LEU A 101 -13.28 6.35 -5.61
N ALA A 102 -12.09 5.93 -6.02
CA ALA A 102 -11.90 5.36 -7.35
C ALA A 102 -12.35 3.89 -7.29
N ARG A 103 -13.05 3.44 -8.33
CA ARG A 103 -13.27 2.00 -8.49
C ARG A 103 -11.92 1.32 -8.74
N PRO A 104 -11.72 0.11 -8.18
CA PRO A 104 -10.55 -0.71 -8.48
C PRO A 104 -10.47 -1.04 -9.98
#